data_AF-A0A0G1M9R2-F1
#
_entry.id   AF-A0A0G1M9R2-F1
#
_cell.length_a   1.000
_cell.length_b   1.000
_cell.length_c   1.000
_cell.angle_alpha   90.00
_cell.angle_beta   90.00
_cell.angle_gamma   90.00
#
_symmetry.space_group_name_H-M   'P 1'
#
loop_
_entity.id
_entity.type
_entity.pdbx_description
1 polymer ?
#
loop_
_entity_poly.entity_id
_entity_poly.type
_entity_poly.pdbx_seq_one_letter_code
_entity_poly.pdbx_strand_id
1 'polypeptide(L)'
;MIRKYRPSLFAIERLFFTKNAKTALAVSEARGAILLTTALAGIPAFEYTPLEVKKAVTGDGRADKAQIQKIVQISLPETRALKARDDVFDAIAIALTCFFRERHHFRN
;
A
#
# COMPACT_ATOMS: atom_id res chain seq x y z
N MET A 1 -1.75 -5.62 -14.51
CA MET A 1 -0.73 -5.74 -13.44
C MET A 1 -0.69 -7.13 -12.84
N ILE A 2 -1.77 -7.62 -12.20
CA ILE A 2 -1.83 -8.95 -11.57
C ILE A 2 -1.32 -10.08 -12.48
N ARG A 3 -1.83 -10.21 -13.71
CA ARG A 3 -1.39 -11.28 -14.65
C ARG A 3 0.10 -11.18 -15.04
N LYS A 4 0.64 -9.95 -15.11
CA LYS A 4 2.01 -9.67 -15.54
C LYS A 4 3.01 -9.95 -14.42
N TYR A 5 2.72 -9.48 -13.21
CA TYR A 5 3.65 -9.54 -12.07
C TYR A 5 3.37 -10.69 -11.10
N ARG A 6 2.19 -11.34 -11.19
CA ARG A 6 1.76 -12.47 -10.37
C ARG A 6 2.09 -12.31 -8.88
N PRO A 7 1.61 -11.24 -8.22
CA PRO A 7 1.95 -11.00 -6.83
C PRO A 7 1.31 -12.06 -5.93
N SER A 8 2.04 -12.50 -4.91
CA SER A 8 1.53 -13.46 -3.92
C SER A 8 0.54 -12.83 -2.95
N LEU A 9 0.68 -11.53 -2.69
CA LEU A 9 -0.19 -10.76 -1.80
C LEU A 9 -0.57 -9.43 -2.45
N PHE A 10 -1.73 -8.91 -2.06
CA PHE A 10 -2.18 -7.57 -2.41
C PHE A 10 -2.36 -6.74 -1.15
N ALA A 11 -1.99 -5.46 -1.19
CA ALA A 11 -2.19 -4.54 -0.08
C ALA A 11 -2.75 -3.21 -0.57
N ILE A 12 -3.63 -2.61 0.24
CA ILE A 12 -4.25 -1.32 -0.03
C ILE A 12 -4.40 -0.51 1.26
N GLU A 13 -4.48 0.81 1.14
CA GLU A 13 -4.78 1.68 2.27
C GLU A 13 -6.23 1.48 2.75
N ARG A 14 -6.41 1.45 4.08
CA ARG A 14 -7.73 1.49 4.71
C ARG A 14 -8.22 2.93 4.76
N LEU A 15 -9.35 3.18 4.09
CA LEU A 15 -9.98 4.50 4.03
C LEU A 15 -10.94 4.72 5.19
N PHE A 16 -10.92 5.93 5.75
CA PHE A 16 -11.93 6.43 6.68
C PHE A 16 -12.62 7.64 6.06
N PHE A 17 -13.92 7.54 5.83
CA PHE A 17 -14.71 8.66 5.30
C PHE A 17 -15.39 9.40 6.44
N THR A 18 -15.22 10.72 6.52
CA THR A 18 -15.80 11.52 7.60
C THR A 18 -16.80 12.59 7.13
N LYS A 19 -16.70 13.15 5.92
CA LYS A 19 -17.57 14.29 5.51
C LYS A 19 -18.00 14.38 4.05
N ASN A 20 -17.33 13.76 3.06
CA ASN A 20 -17.62 13.99 1.63
C ASN A 20 -18.14 12.73 0.92
N ALA A 21 -19.47 12.57 0.92
CA ALA A 21 -20.15 11.39 0.36
C ALA A 21 -19.92 11.19 -1.14
N LYS A 22 -19.85 12.26 -1.93
CA LYS A 22 -19.68 12.16 -3.39
C LYS A 22 -18.31 11.60 -3.76
N THR A 23 -17.26 12.10 -3.09
CA THR A 23 -15.89 11.59 -3.29
C THR A 23 -15.73 10.19 -2.71
N ALA A 24 -16.37 9.92 -1.57
CA ALA A 24 -16.37 8.60 -0.96
C ALA A 24 -16.97 7.52 -1.87
N LEU A 25 -18.05 7.83 -2.60
CA LEU A 25 -18.70 6.89 -3.50
C LEU A 25 -17.78 6.50 -4.67
N ALA A 26 -17.22 7.48 -5.39
CA ALA A 26 -16.34 7.23 -6.52
C ALA A 26 -15.09 6.41 -6.11
N VAL A 27 -14.50 6.72 -4.96
CA VAL A 27 -13.36 5.96 -4.43
C VAL A 27 -13.77 4.54 -4.03
N SER A 28 -14.97 4.37 -3.46
CA SER A 28 -15.50 3.06 -3.05
C SER A 28 -15.79 2.16 -4.25
N GLU A 29 -16.31 2.70 -5.36
CA GLU A 29 -16.52 1.94 -6.60
C GLU A 29 -15.20 1.42 -7.17
N ALA A 30 -14.18 2.29 -7.30
CA ALA A 30 -12.86 1.90 -7.76
C ALA A 30 -12.23 0.84 -6.84
N ARG A 31 -12.33 1.03 -5.53
CA ARG A 31 -11.85 0.08 -4.52
C ARG A 31 -12.55 -1.27 -4.63
N GLY A 32 -13.87 -1.29 -4.83
CA GLY A 32 -14.65 -2.50 -5.02
C GLY A 32 -14.18 -3.29 -6.24
N ALA A 33 -13.96 -2.61 -7.37
CA ALA A 33 -13.43 -3.24 -8.58
C ALA A 33 -12.03 -3.84 -8.38
N ILE A 34 -11.15 -3.13 -7.65
CA ILE A 34 -9.80 -3.60 -7.32
C ILE A 34 -9.88 -4.86 -6.43
N LEU A 35 -10.62 -4.81 -5.33
CA LEU A 35 -10.75 -5.93 -4.39
C LEU A 35 -11.39 -7.15 -5.04
N LEU A 36 -12.43 -6.95 -5.86
CA LEU A 36 -13.06 -8.04 -6.61
C LEU A 36 -12.06 -8.69 -7.57
N THR A 37 -11.30 -7.90 -8.31
CA THR A 37 -10.30 -8.41 -9.26
C THR A 37 -9.20 -9.20 -8.54
N THR A 38 -8.74 -8.72 -7.38
CA THR A 38 -7.77 -9.41 -6.52
C THR A 38 -8.32 -10.74 -6.00
N ALA A 39 -9.58 -10.76 -5.53
CA ALA A 39 -10.24 -11.96 -5.04
C ALA A 39 -10.44 -13.01 -6.14
N LEU A 40 -10.89 -12.59 -7.34
CA LEU A 40 -11.05 -13.48 -8.50
C LEU A 40 -9.71 -14.06 -8.98
N ALA A 41 -8.59 -13.41 -8.67
CA ALA A 41 -7.26 -13.92 -8.94
C ALA A 41 -6.71 -14.85 -7.85
N GLY A 42 -7.47 -15.09 -6.76
CA GLY A 42 -7.05 -15.94 -5.64
C GLY A 42 -5.93 -15.34 -4.79
N ILE A 43 -5.74 -14.01 -4.84
CA ILE A 43 -4.66 -13.33 -4.12
C ILE A 43 -5.19 -12.82 -2.78
N PRO A 44 -4.57 -13.16 -1.64
CA PRO A 44 -4.94 -12.59 -0.35
C PRO A 44 -4.73 -11.07 -0.33
N ALA A 45 -5.75 -10.34 0.15
CA ALA A 45 -5.75 -8.89 0.25
C ALA A 45 -5.64 -8.42 1.71
N PHE A 46 -4.75 -7.47 1.97
CA PHE A 46 -4.53 -6.86 3.29
C PHE A 46 -4.77 -5.36 3.25
N GLU A 47 -5.22 -4.81 4.37
CA GLU A 47 -5.52 -3.39 4.50
C GLU A 47 -4.81 -2.76 5.69
N TYR A 48 -4.22 -1.59 5.47
CA TYR A 48 -3.47 -0.88 6.50
C TYR A 48 -3.92 0.58 6.60
N THR A 49 -4.10 1.05 7.83
CA THR A 49 -4.33 2.47 8.11
C THR A 49 -3.06 3.29 7.86
N PRO A 50 -3.18 4.62 7.64
CA PRO A 50 -2.02 5.50 7.50
C PRO A 50 -1.04 5.38 8.69
N LEU A 51 -1.57 5.19 9.90
CA LEU A 51 -0.79 5.00 11.11
C LEU A 51 0.01 3.70 11.10
N GLU A 52 -0.60 2.60 10.64
CA GLU A 52 0.07 1.31 10.52
C GLU A 52 1.18 1.35 9.46
N VAL A 53 0.94 2.01 8.33
CA VAL A 53 1.96 2.19 7.28
C VAL A 53 3.16 2.96 7.84
N LYS A 54 2.92 4.09 8.50
CA LYS A 54 3.97 4.88 9.15
C LYS A 54 4.78 4.06 10.14
N LYS A 55 4.11 3.38 11.09
CA LYS A 55 4.77 2.55 12.09
C LYS A 55 5.58 1.42 11.46
N ALA A 56 5.04 0.73 10.46
CA ALA A 56 5.72 -0.41 9.83
C ALA A 56 6.95 0.01 9.02
N VAL A 57 6.86 1.16 8.33
CA VAL A 57 7.96 1.64 7.49
C VAL A 57 9.01 2.38 8.31
N THR A 58 8.63 3.33 9.15
CA THR A 58 9.57 4.25 9.82
C THR A 58 9.86 3.90 11.29
N GLY A 59 9.06 3.01 11.89
CA GLY A 59 9.06 2.77 13.33
C GLY A 59 8.27 3.81 14.15
N ASP A 60 7.81 4.91 13.52
CA ASP A 60 7.08 5.98 14.18
C ASP A 60 5.77 6.31 13.46
N GLY A 61 4.64 6.15 14.17
CA GLY A 61 3.31 6.47 13.66
C GLY A 61 3.06 7.95 13.39
N ARG A 62 3.91 8.84 13.91
CA ARG A 62 3.84 10.29 13.70
C ARG A 62 4.67 10.77 12.52
N ALA A 63 5.41 9.87 11.86
CA ALA A 63 6.28 10.24 10.75
C ALA A 63 5.53 10.99 9.63
N ASP A 64 6.22 11.97 9.03
CA ASP A 64 5.73 12.70 7.87
C ASP A 64 5.99 11.94 6.55
N LYS A 65 5.48 12.49 5.43
CA LYS A 65 5.64 11.87 4.11
C LYS A 65 7.10 11.84 3.64
N ALA A 66 7.90 12.84 3.98
CA ALA A 66 9.30 12.91 3.58
C ALA A 66 10.13 11.82 4.29
N GLN A 67 9.82 11.54 5.56
CA GLN A 67 10.41 10.45 6.32
C GLN A 67 10.05 9.09 5.71
N ILE A 68 8.78 8.86 5.34
CA ILE A 68 8.38 7.63 4.64
C ILE A 68 9.18 7.47 3.34
N GLN A 69 9.22 8.51 2.51
CA GLN A 69 9.93 8.48 1.23
C GLN A 69 11.42 8.17 1.41
N LYS A 70 12.06 8.81 2.39
CA LYS A 70 13.46 8.54 2.73
C LYS A 70 13.69 7.08 3.12
N ILE A 71 12.81 6.51 3.94
CA ILE A 71 12.93 5.10 4.32
C ILE A 71 12.67 4.17 3.13
N VAL A 72 11.69 4.48 2.28
CA VAL A 72 11.47 3.72 1.02
C VAL A 72 12.73 3.70 0.17
N GLN A 73 13.41 4.85 0.00
CA GLN A 73 14.66 4.97 -0.76
C GLN A 73 15.88 4.33 -0.09
N ILE A 74 15.82 4.07 1.21
CA ILE A 74 16.83 3.29 1.93
C ILE A 74 16.57 1.80 1.73
N SER A 75 15.31 1.36 1.85
CA SER A 75 14.90 -0.04 1.69
C SER A 75 14.99 -0.52 0.24
N LEU A 76 14.72 0.36 -0.73
CA LEU A 76 14.74 0.09 -2.16
C LEU A 76 15.58 1.18 -2.86
N PRO A 77 16.91 1.07 -2.87
CA PRO A 77 17.80 2.10 -3.41
C PRO A 77 17.52 2.48 -4.88
N GLU A 78 16.98 1.56 -5.68
CA GLU A 78 16.57 1.78 -7.07
C GLU A 78 15.48 2.87 -7.20
N THR A 79 14.72 3.13 -6.14
CA THR A 79 13.68 4.16 -6.12
C THR A 79 14.24 5.58 -6.00
N ARG A 80 15.53 5.76 -5.72
CA ARG A 80 16.17 7.09 -5.64
C ARG A 80 16.18 7.83 -6.97
N ALA A 81 16.29 7.10 -8.08
CA ALA A 81 16.28 7.67 -9.42
C ALA A 81 14.85 7.94 -9.95
N LEU A 82 13.81 7.49 -9.23
CA LEU A 82 12.43 7.70 -9.65
C LEU A 82 12.05 9.18 -9.47
N LYS A 83 11.84 9.87 -10.59
CA LYS A 83 11.04 11.09 -10.64
C LYS A 83 9.56 10.72 -10.59
N ALA A 84 9.12 10.18 -9.45
CA ALA A 84 7.77 9.73 -9.25
C ALA A 84 6.95 10.74 -8.44
N ARG A 85 5.63 10.69 -8.66
CA ARG A 85 4.63 11.41 -7.85
C ARG A 85 4.50 10.75 -6.48
N ASP A 86 3.99 11.49 -5.50
CA ASP A 86 3.84 11.04 -4.11
C ASP A 86 3.00 9.74 -3.97
N ASP A 87 1.99 9.56 -4.81
CA ASP A 87 1.12 8.38 -4.84
C ASP A 87 1.88 7.08 -5.13
N VAL A 88 2.99 7.15 -5.88
CA VAL A 88 3.87 6.01 -6.12
C VAL A 88 4.61 5.61 -4.85
N PHE A 89 5.15 6.57 -4.09
CA PHE A 89 5.83 6.29 -2.83
C PHE A 89 4.85 5.80 -1.76
N ASP A 90 3.62 6.33 -1.74
CA ASP A 90 2.54 5.85 -0.87
C ASP A 90 2.21 4.37 -1.18
N ALA A 91 2.09 4.00 -2.47
CA ALA A 91 1.86 2.61 -2.88
C ALA A 91 3.03 1.67 -2.50
N ILE A 92 4.28 2.11 -2.67
CA ILE A 92 5.46 1.33 -2.27
C ILE A 92 5.50 1.15 -0.75
N ALA A 93 5.18 2.20 0.02
CA ALA A 93 5.14 2.13 1.48
C ALA A 93 4.07 1.13 1.98
N ILE A 94 2.90 1.08 1.34
CA ILE A 94 1.86 0.08 1.63
C ILE A 94 2.34 -1.33 1.30
N ALA A 95 3.03 -1.53 0.17
CA ALA A 95 3.59 -2.82 -0.19
C ALA A 95 4.68 -3.28 0.79
N LEU A 96 5.57 -2.40 1.21
CA LEU A 96 6.58 -2.69 2.24
C LEU A 96 5.93 -3.01 3.59
N THR A 97 4.87 -2.29 3.97
CA THR A 97 4.08 -2.59 5.18
C THR A 97 3.56 -4.03 5.13
N CYS A 98 3.00 -4.44 4.00
CA CYS A 98 2.53 -5.81 3.80
C CYS A 98 3.67 -6.82 3.91
N PHE A 99 4.80 -6.55 3.24
CA PHE A 99 5.97 -7.43 3.28
C PHE A 99 6.50 -7.62 4.71
N PHE A 100 6.57 -6.56 5.51
CA PHE A 100 7.07 -6.64 6.89
C PHE A 100 6.10 -7.36 7.82
N ARG A 101 4.79 -7.20 7.65
CA ARG A 101 3.78 -7.80 8.53
C ARG A 101 3.45 -9.24 8.17
N GLU A 102 3.39 -9.55 6.88
CA GLU A 102 2.90 -10.83 6.37
C GLU A 102 4.04 -11.75 5.89
N ARG A 103 5.26 -11.56 6.42
CA ARG A 103 6.48 -12.26 5.99
C ARG A 103 6.35 -13.79 5.98
N HIS A 104 5.45 -14.35 6.80
CA HIS A 104 5.15 -15.78 6.84
C HIS A 104 4.46 -16.29 5.56
N HIS A 105 3.67 -15.46 4.89
CA HIS A 105 3.00 -15.82 3.63
C HIS A 105 3.96 -15.93 2.43
N PHE A 106 5.19 -15.44 2.55
CA PHE A 106 6.23 -15.55 1.51
C PHE A 106 7.15 -16.78 1.69
N ARG A 107 7.02 -17.52 2.80
CA ARG A 107 7.93 -18.63 3.16
C ARG A 107 7.35 -20.03 2.91
N ASN A 108 6.11 -20.10 2.42
CA ASN A 108 5.42 -21.33 2.00
C ASN A 108 5.34 -21.37 0.48
#